data_AF-A0A8J7AWI6-F1
#
_entry.id   AF-A0A8J7AWI6-F1
#
_cell.length_a   1.000
_cell.length_b   1.000
_cell.length_c   1.000
_cell.angle_alpha   90.00
_cell.angle_beta   90.00
_cell.angle_gamma   90.00
#
_symmetry.space_group_name_H-M   'P 1'
#
loop_
_entity.id
_entity.type
_entity.pdbx_description
1 polymer ?
#
loop_
_entity_poly.entity_id
_entity_poly.type
_entity_poly.pdbx_seq_one_letter_code
_entity_poly.pdbx_strand_id
1 'polypeptide(L)'
;MGTWVKETDEAFYLMQGNRWISRIQKRPSSGNPKEQVLNVEGMREWFLRSDAPLAMTVSIGTGSPEPEQVGGGSGTVPPPDEVVPPPDE
;
A
#
# COMPACT_ATOMS: atom_id res chain seq x y z
N MET A 1 -10.37 -6.86 13.55
CA MET A 1 -10.60 -5.43 13.23
C MET A 1 -10.97 -5.36 11.76
N GLY A 2 -11.99 -4.57 11.39
CA GLY A 2 -12.45 -4.45 10.01
C GLY A 2 -11.45 -3.71 9.12
N THR A 3 -11.70 -3.70 7.81
CA THR A 3 -10.90 -2.91 6.88
C THR A 3 -11.26 -1.41 6.96
N TRP A 4 -10.41 -0.54 6.45
CA TRP A 4 -10.66 0.90 6.33
C TRP A 4 -9.98 1.46 5.08
N VAL A 5 -10.40 2.62 4.59
CA VAL A 5 -9.80 3.24 3.40
C VAL A 5 -8.83 4.34 3.79
N LYS A 6 -7.59 4.30 3.29
CA LYS A 6 -6.65 5.42 3.34
C LYS A 6 -6.56 6.08 1.99
N GLU A 7 -6.68 7.38 1.94
CA GLU A 7 -6.40 8.19 0.75
C GLU A 7 -5.09 8.96 0.94
N THR A 8 -4.30 9.02 -0.12
CA THR A 8 -3.03 9.76 -0.21
C THR A 8 -2.93 10.46 -1.56
N ASP A 9 -1.89 11.27 -1.77
CA ASP A 9 -1.67 11.95 -3.05
C ASP A 9 -1.55 10.97 -4.23
N GLU A 10 -1.09 9.74 -4.02
CA GLU A 10 -0.87 8.75 -5.09
C GLU A 10 -2.05 7.81 -5.35
N ALA A 11 -2.79 7.40 -4.31
CA ALA A 11 -3.79 6.33 -4.44
C ALA A 11 -4.82 6.30 -3.32
N PHE A 12 -5.81 5.43 -3.50
CA PHE A 12 -6.67 4.92 -2.44
C PHE A 12 -6.21 3.51 -2.06
N TYR A 13 -6.15 3.22 -0.77
CA TYR A 13 -5.72 1.93 -0.21
C TYR A 13 -6.84 1.33 0.64
N LEU A 14 -7.13 0.05 0.41
CA LEU A 14 -7.86 -0.76 1.37
C LEU A 14 -6.88 -1.28 2.41
N MET A 15 -7.06 -0.85 3.65
CA MET A 15 -6.19 -1.13 4.78
C MET A 15 -6.75 -2.26 5.64
N GLN A 16 -5.86 -3.11 6.13
CA GLN A 16 -6.12 -4.10 7.18
C GLN A 16 -5.02 -3.98 8.25
N GLY A 17 -5.39 -3.50 9.44
CA GLY A 17 -4.40 -3.03 10.41
C GLY A 17 -3.59 -1.85 9.84
N ASN A 18 -2.26 -1.93 9.92
CA ASN A 18 -1.33 -0.89 9.45
C ASN A 18 -0.78 -1.13 8.04
N ARG A 19 -1.31 -2.12 7.31
CA ARG A 19 -0.84 -2.46 5.97
C ARG A 19 -1.99 -2.43 4.97
N TRP A 20 -1.68 -2.19 3.69
CA TRP A 20 -2.67 -2.24 2.63
C TRP A 20 -2.75 -3.60 1.96
N ILE A 21 -3.97 -3.99 1.56
CA ILE A 21 -4.29 -5.27 0.89
C ILE A 21 -4.83 -5.08 -0.53
N SER A 22 -5.28 -3.87 -0.89
CA SER A 22 -5.68 -3.51 -2.24
C SER A 22 -5.41 -2.02 -2.47
N ARG A 23 -5.12 -1.62 -3.71
CA ARG A 23 -4.86 -0.22 -4.09
C ARG A 23 -5.57 0.15 -5.38
N ILE A 24 -6.05 1.39 -5.44
CA ILE A 24 -6.58 2.03 -6.65
C ILE A 24 -5.74 3.26 -6.91
N GLN A 25 -4.90 3.18 -7.94
CA GLN A 25 -3.96 4.23 -8.30
C GLN A 25 -4.69 5.43 -8.93
N LYS A 26 -4.31 6.64 -8.53
CA LYS A 26 -4.75 7.88 -9.17
C LYS A 26 -3.91 8.15 -10.41
N ARG A 27 -4.53 8.72 -11.43
CA ARG A 27 -3.87 9.16 -12.67
C ARG A 27 -4.23 10.61 -12.94
N PRO A 28 -3.33 11.42 -13.52
CA PRO A 28 -3.68 12.76 -13.94
C PRO A 28 -4.89 12.76 -14.89
N SER A 29 -5.79 13.72 -14.73
CA SER A 29 -6.86 13.97 -15.70
C SER A 29 -6.28 14.53 -17.00
N SER A 30 -6.83 14.10 -18.14
CA SER A 30 -6.41 14.60 -19.45
C SER A 30 -6.88 16.03 -19.75
N GLY A 31 -7.94 16.49 -19.06
CA GLY A 31 -8.59 17.79 -19.31
C GLY A 31 -8.29 18.88 -18.29
N ASN A 32 -7.84 18.50 -17.08
CA ASN A 32 -7.52 19.45 -16.02
C ASN A 32 -6.28 18.98 -15.24
N PRO A 33 -5.15 19.71 -15.29
CA PRO A 33 -3.91 19.30 -14.63
C PRO A 33 -3.99 19.33 -13.10
N LYS A 34 -5.04 19.92 -12.52
CA LYS A 34 -5.30 19.93 -11.07
C LYS A 34 -6.19 18.77 -10.62
N GLU A 35 -6.65 17.93 -11.54
CA GLU A 35 -7.52 16.79 -11.24
C GLU A 35 -6.78 15.46 -11.39
N GLN A 36 -7.27 14.50 -10.61
CA GLN A 36 -6.85 13.11 -10.65
C GLN A 36 -8.09 12.25 -10.92
N VAL A 37 -7.92 11.19 -11.70
CA VAL A 37 -8.94 10.22 -12.08
C VAL A 37 -8.53 8.87 -11.54
N LEU A 38 -9.50 8.07 -11.09
CA LEU A 38 -9.27 6.74 -10.55
C LEU A 38 -10.35 5.78 -11.03
N ASN A 39 -10.02 4.49 -11.15
CA ASN A 39 -11.00 3.47 -11.48
C ASN A 39 -11.77 3.04 -10.22
N VAL A 40 -13.01 3.52 -10.10
CA VAL A 40 -13.90 3.25 -8.96
C VAL A 40 -14.45 1.83 -8.92
N GLU A 41 -14.31 1.02 -9.99
CA GLU A 41 -14.75 -0.39 -9.98
C GLU A 41 -14.08 -1.19 -8.85
N GLY A 42 -12.81 -0.91 -8.55
CA GLY A 42 -12.11 -1.55 -7.43
C GLY A 42 -12.75 -1.24 -6.07
N MET A 43 -13.36 -0.05 -5.90
CA MET A 43 -14.04 0.29 -4.66
C MET A 43 -15.33 -0.52 -4.48
N ARG A 44 -16.03 -0.81 -5.57
CA ARG A 44 -17.22 -1.68 -5.53
C ARG A 44 -16.87 -3.04 -4.93
N GLU A 45 -15.76 -3.63 -5.33
CA GLU A 45 -15.30 -4.90 -4.77
C GLU A 45 -15.02 -4.81 -3.26
N TRP A 46 -14.44 -3.70 -2.80
CA TRP A 46 -14.15 -3.47 -1.38
C TRP A 46 -15.43 -3.44 -0.54
N PHE A 47 -16.47 -2.76 -1.02
CA PHE A 47 -17.73 -2.62 -0.29
C PHE A 47 -18.61 -3.88 -0.31
N LEU A 48 -18.32 -4.85 -1.18
CA LEU A 48 -19.00 -6.14 -1.21
C LEU A 48 -18.38 -7.18 -0.26
N ARG A 49 -17.23 -6.88 0.34
CA ARG A 49 -16.56 -7.79 1.28
C ARG A 49 -17.34 -7.92 2.59
N SER A 50 -17.22 -9.06 3.25
CA SER A 50 -17.79 -9.27 4.59
C SER A 50 -17.17 -8.39 5.66
N ASP A 51 -15.92 -7.95 5.46
CA ASP A 51 -15.17 -7.03 6.31
C ASP A 51 -15.06 -5.62 5.70
N ALA A 52 -16.05 -5.23 4.88
CA ALA A 52 -16.07 -3.99 4.12
C ALA A 52 -15.67 -2.76 4.96
N PRO A 53 -14.97 -1.79 4.35
CA PRO A 53 -14.50 -0.63 5.08
C PRO A 53 -15.66 0.27 5.48
N LEU A 54 -15.71 0.66 6.75
CA LEU A 54 -16.73 1.55 7.32
C LEU A 54 -16.23 2.97 7.56
N ALA A 55 -14.93 3.18 7.46
CA ALA A 55 -14.27 4.45 7.70
C ALA A 55 -13.25 4.76 6.61
N MET A 56 -13.05 6.05 6.36
CA MET A 56 -12.06 6.57 5.44
C MET A 56 -11.24 7.67 6.12
N THR A 57 -9.91 7.57 6.01
CA THR A 57 -8.97 8.61 6.44
C THR A 57 -8.44 9.32 5.20
N VAL A 58 -8.48 10.64 5.21
CA VAL A 58 -8.06 11.51 4.10
C VAL A 58 -6.88 12.35 4.57
N SER A 59 -5.81 12.36 3.78
CA SER A 59 -4.56 13.04 4.11
C SER A 59 -4.07 13.87 2.93
N ILE A 60 -4.22 15.20 3.00
CA ILE A 60 -3.89 16.12 1.90
C ILE A 60 -2.53 16.78 2.14
N GLY A 61 -1.64 16.73 1.14
CA GLY A 61 -0.40 17.52 1.13
C GLY A 61 0.60 17.15 2.23
N THR A 62 0.59 15.89 2.67
CA THR A 62 1.37 15.46 3.84
C THR A 62 2.83 15.15 3.53
N GLY A 63 3.20 14.97 2.24
CA GLY A 63 4.55 14.57 1.81
C GLY A 63 5.08 13.30 2.49
N SER A 64 4.19 12.55 3.14
CA SER A 64 4.51 11.39 3.97
C SER A 64 4.55 10.14 3.11
N PRO A 65 5.39 9.14 3.48
CA PRO A 65 5.52 7.93 2.70
C PRO A 65 4.20 7.13 2.65
N GLU A 66 3.99 6.48 1.51
CA GLU A 66 2.89 5.54 1.29
C GLU A 66 2.94 4.36 2.29
N PRO A 67 1.79 3.79 2.68
CA PRO A 67 1.76 2.67 3.60
C PRO A 67 2.42 1.42 2.99
N GLU A 68 2.98 0.58 3.86
CA GLU A 68 3.62 -0.67 3.44
C GLU A 68 2.61 -1.72 2.94
N GLN A 69 2.99 -2.45 1.89
CA GLN A 69 2.19 -3.53 1.31
C GLN A 69 2.20 -4.77 2.21
N VAL A 70 1.06 -5.46 2.35
CA VAL A 70 1.05 -6.81 2.93
C VAL A 70 1.86 -7.77 2.06
N GLY A 71 2.89 -8.40 2.63
CA GLY A 71 3.70 -9.42 1.96
C GLY A 71 4.83 -8.87 1.08
N GLY A 72 5.01 -7.55 1.01
CA GLY A 72 6.13 -6.89 0.30
C GLY A 72 7.47 -6.95 1.05
N GLY A 73 7.71 -8.04 1.79
CA GLY A 73 9.03 -8.28 2.35
C GLY A 73 9.96 -8.67 1.21
N SER A 74 10.74 -7.71 0.71
CA SER A 74 12.04 -8.02 0.12
C SER A 74 12.85 -8.72 1.21
N GLY A 75 12.76 -10.04 1.28
CA GLY A 75 13.72 -10.84 2.01
C GLY A 75 15.07 -10.66 1.31
N THR A 76 15.83 -9.64 1.69
CA THR A 76 17.29 -9.77 1.63
C THR A 76 17.63 -10.87 2.61
N VAL A 77 17.69 -12.10 2.09
CA VAL A 77 18.47 -13.16 2.73
C VAL A 77 19.87 -12.56 2.92
N PRO A 78 20.37 -12.37 4.16
CA PRO A 78 21.76 -12.02 4.33
C PRO A 78 22.59 -13.11 3.63
N PRO A 79 23.66 -12.77 2.89
CA PRO A 79 24.52 -13.78 2.29
C PRO A 79 24.95 -14.76 3.41
N PRO A 80 24.99 -16.07 3.14
CA PRO A 80 25.50 -17.01 4.14
C PRO A 80 26.88 -16.54 4.57
N ASP A 81 27.11 -16.47 5.88
CA ASP A 81 28.44 -16.27 6.45
C ASP A 81 29.39 -17.23 5.73
N GLU A 82 30.33 -16.67 4.96
CA GLU A 82 31.43 -17.42 4.39
C GLU A 82 32.18 -18.01 5.59
N VAL A 83 32.04 -19.33 5.78
CA VAL A 83 32.78 -20.06 6.80
C VAL A 83 34.24 -19.94 6.42
N VAL A 84 34.93 -18.95 6.99
CA VAL A 84 36.38 -18.85 6.94
C VAL A 84 36.89 -20.10 7.66
N PRO A 85 37.58 -21.03 6.97
CA PRO A 85 38.18 -22.17 7.64
C PRO A 85 39.20 -21.64 8.67
N PRO A 86 39.31 -22.27 9.85
CA PRO A 86 40.33 -21.87 10.81
C PRO A 86 41.72 -22.02 10.17
N PRO A 87 42.68 -21.14 10.49
CA PRO A 87 44.04 -21.29 10.00
C PRO A 87 44.62 -22.61 10.51
N ASP A 88 45.24 -23.38 9.62
CA ASP A 88 46.04 -24.55 9.98
C ASP A 88 47.17 -24.13 10.92
N GLU A 89 47.34 -24.88 12.02
CA GLU A 89 48.47 -24.77 12.96
C GLU A 89 49.70 -25.53 12.44
#